data_AF-A0A078AER8-F1
#
_entry.id   AF-A0A078AER8-F1
#
_cell.length_a   1.000
_cell.length_b   1.000
_cell.length_c   1.000
_cell.angle_alpha   90.00
_cell.angle_beta   90.00
_cell.angle_gamma   90.00
#
_symmetry.space_group_name_H-M   'P 1'
#
loop_
_entity.id
_entity.type
_entity.pdbx_description
1 polymer ?
#
loop_
_entity_poly.entity_id
_entity_poly.type
_entity_poly.pdbx_seq_one_letter_code
_entity_poly.pdbx_strand_id
1 'polypeptide(L)'
;MSSMLPGACLRKFNELELYFCYGCHYDEPTSTFYNSTVKRITLCQDYAIRLWGGDLTEGSDNSEIIIPSLYWSNAYEFFADVKPPFFKTYEVIITNNPNADCFDTAQYMFNVTGFLVLLLALLLSIQ
;
A
#
# COMPACT_ATOMS: atom_id res chain seq x y z
N MET A 1 -26.63 -2.27 -17.37
CA MET A 1 -25.32 -2.19 -18.04
C MET A 1 -24.45 -1.30 -17.18
N SER A 2 -23.68 -1.88 -16.27
CA SER A 2 -22.86 -1.14 -15.31
C SER A 2 -21.71 -0.48 -16.07
N SER A 3 -21.64 0.84 -16.06
CA SER A 3 -20.50 1.58 -16.58
C SER A 3 -19.29 1.30 -15.69
N MET A 4 -18.43 0.39 -16.12
CA MET A 4 -17.04 0.39 -15.66
C MET A 4 -16.48 1.76 -16.04
N LEU A 5 -16.09 2.55 -15.03
CA LEU A 5 -15.46 3.85 -15.23
C LEU A 5 -14.32 3.71 -16.26
N PRO A 6 -14.17 4.65 -17.22
CA PRO A 6 -13.05 4.63 -18.16
C PRO A 6 -11.73 4.49 -17.39
N GLY A 7 -10.72 3.79 -17.93
CA GLY A 7 -9.44 3.58 -17.24
C GLY A 7 -8.75 4.87 -16.79
N ALA A 8 -9.05 6.01 -17.42
CA ALA A 8 -8.62 7.35 -17.00
C ALA A 8 -9.34 7.88 -15.73
N CYS A 9 -10.53 7.37 -15.40
CA CYS A 9 -11.28 7.66 -14.18
C CYS A 9 -10.94 6.71 -13.03
N LEU A 10 -10.23 5.62 -13.29
CA LEU A 10 -9.59 4.83 -12.23
C LEU A 10 -8.37 5.62 -11.79
N ARG A 11 -8.49 6.36 -10.68
CA ARG A 11 -7.35 7.01 -10.05
C ARG A 11 -6.23 5.96 -9.90
N LYS A 12 -5.11 6.16 -10.60
CA LYS A 12 -3.87 5.48 -10.26
C LYS A 12 -3.55 5.95 -8.83
N PHE A 13 -3.78 5.10 -7.85
CA PHE A 13 -3.40 5.43 -6.48
C PHE A 13 -1.89 5.44 -6.43
N ASN A 14 -1.34 6.61 -6.11
CA ASN A 14 0.07 6.76 -5.83
C ASN A 14 0.44 5.81 -4.69
N GLU A 15 1.48 4.99 -4.88
CA GLU A 15 1.90 4.03 -3.84
C GLU A 15 2.23 4.72 -2.51
N LEU A 16 2.65 6.00 -2.55
CA LEU A 16 2.88 6.82 -1.35
C LEU A 16 1.58 7.19 -0.66
N GLU A 17 0.55 7.51 -1.43
CA GLU A 17 -0.77 7.79 -0.87
C GLU A 17 -1.30 6.56 -0.14
N LEU A 18 -1.13 5.36 -0.72
CA LEU A 18 -1.51 4.11 -0.05
C LEU A 18 -0.75 3.89 1.27
N TYR A 19 0.55 4.22 1.31
CA TYR A 19 1.34 4.18 2.54
C TYR A 19 0.78 5.11 3.62
N PHE A 20 0.38 6.33 3.24
CA PHE A 20 -0.19 7.31 4.17
C PHE A 20 -1.62 6.96 4.58
N CYS A 21 -2.44 6.44 3.66
CA CYS A 21 -3.77 5.91 3.96
C CYS A 21 -3.70 4.75 4.95
N TYR A 22 -2.71 3.85 4.82
CA TYR A 22 -2.49 2.77 5.78
C TYR A 22 -2.31 3.30 7.21
N GLY A 23 -1.57 4.40 7.37
CA GLY A 23 -1.42 5.06 8.67
C GLY A 23 -2.70 5.73 9.21
N CYS A 24 -3.70 5.98 8.37
CA CYS A 24 -4.99 6.54 8.79
C CYS A 24 -6.01 5.47 9.21
N HIS A 25 -5.88 4.23 8.72
CA HIS A 25 -6.78 3.10 8.98
C HIS A 25 -6.19 2.10 10.00
N TYR A 26 -5.43 2.60 10.98
CA TYR A 26 -4.74 1.75 11.96
C TYR A 26 -5.71 1.03 12.92
N ASP A 27 -6.94 1.48 13.05
CA ASP A 27 -7.96 0.92 13.94
C ASP A 27 -8.68 -0.31 13.35
N GLU A 28 -8.38 -0.68 12.09
CA GLU A 28 -8.94 -1.87 11.51
C GLU A 28 -8.37 -3.15 12.16
N PRO A 29 -9.22 -4.03 12.72
CA PRO A 29 -8.82 -5.15 13.58
C PRO A 29 -8.01 -6.25 12.87
N THR A 30 -7.79 -6.14 11.56
CA THR A 30 -7.13 -7.12 10.69
C THR A 30 -5.76 -6.71 10.21
N SER A 31 -5.29 -5.50 10.54
CA SER A 31 -3.98 -5.03 10.09
C SER A 31 -2.85 -5.73 10.85
N THR A 32 -2.39 -6.88 10.36
CA THR A 32 -1.28 -7.67 10.92
C THR A 32 0.10 -7.03 10.69
N PHE A 33 0.18 -5.95 9.92
CA PHE A 33 1.44 -5.33 9.50
C PHE A 33 1.97 -4.25 10.44
N TYR A 34 1.26 -3.93 11.53
CA TYR A 34 1.76 -3.06 12.59
C TYR A 34 1.60 -3.69 13.97
N ASN A 35 2.46 -3.26 14.89
CA ASN A 35 2.38 -3.61 16.30
C ASN A 35 2.48 -2.33 17.14
N SER A 36 1.37 -1.95 17.78
CA SER A 36 1.30 -0.74 18.62
C SER A 36 2.08 -0.85 19.93
N THR A 37 2.24 -2.08 20.45
CA THR A 37 2.97 -2.34 21.70
C THR A 37 4.46 -2.07 21.53
N VAL A 38 5.08 -2.62 20.47
CA VAL A 38 6.51 -2.39 20.19
C VAL A 38 6.76 -1.23 19.23
N LYS A 39 5.70 -0.54 18.79
CA LYS A 39 5.74 0.57 17.83
C LYS A 39 6.52 0.21 16.56
N ARG A 40 6.03 -0.80 15.84
CA ARG A 40 6.66 -1.30 14.60
C ARG A 40 5.64 -1.37 13.47
N ILE A 41 6.07 -1.03 12.26
CA ILE A 41 5.37 -1.37 11.02
C ILE A 41 6.28 -2.24 10.15
N THR A 42 5.71 -3.18 9.43
CA THR A 42 6.43 -4.11 8.57
C THR A 42 6.01 -3.91 7.11
N LEU A 43 6.96 -3.54 6.25
CA LEU A 43 6.75 -3.35 4.81
C LEU A 43 7.41 -4.49 4.03
N CYS A 44 6.75 -4.94 2.96
CA CYS A 44 7.38 -5.90 2.07
C CYS A 44 8.52 -5.23 1.30
N GLN A 45 9.64 -5.93 1.10
CA GLN A 45 10.82 -5.38 0.43
C GLN A 45 10.50 -4.85 -0.97
N ASP A 46 9.70 -5.59 -1.75
CA ASP A 46 9.36 -5.18 -3.11
C ASP A 46 8.55 -3.89 -3.11
N TYR A 47 7.61 -3.73 -2.18
CA TYR A 47 6.85 -2.50 -2.01
C TYR A 47 7.78 -1.32 -1.67
N ALA A 48 8.66 -1.53 -0.69
CA ALA A 48 9.59 -0.49 -0.25
C ALA A 48 10.56 -0.04 -1.35
N ILE A 49 11.06 -0.99 -2.16
CA ILE A 49 11.94 -0.70 -3.30
C ILE A 49 11.19 0.03 -4.40
N ARG A 50 9.95 -0.35 -4.72
CA ARG A 50 9.14 0.36 -5.72
C ARG A 50 8.89 1.80 -5.31
N LEU A 51 8.53 2.04 -4.04
CA LEU A 51 8.26 3.40 -3.57
C LEU A 51 9.53 4.26 -3.53
N TRP A 52 10.66 3.69 -3.09
CA TRP A 52 11.93 4.41 -3.04
C TRP A 52 12.54 4.67 -4.43
N GLY A 53 12.43 3.72 -5.35
CA GLY A 53 12.95 3.84 -6.72
C GLY A 53 12.00 4.54 -7.69
N GLY A 54 10.73 4.67 -7.32
CA GLY A 54 9.65 5.14 -8.19
C GLY A 54 9.49 6.65 -8.24
N ASP A 55 8.64 7.08 -9.17
CA ASP A 55 8.19 8.46 -9.28
C ASP A 55 6.99 8.70 -8.35
N LEU A 56 7.18 9.54 -7.33
CA LEU A 56 6.12 9.89 -6.37
C LEU A 56 5.09 10.86 -6.94
N THR A 57 5.17 11.25 -8.21
CA THR A 57 4.25 12.19 -8.85
C THR A 57 3.22 11.56 -9.78
N GLU A 58 3.25 10.23 -9.95
CA GLU A 58 2.23 9.54 -10.75
C GLU A 58 0.82 9.90 -10.24
N GLY A 59 0.06 10.63 -11.06
CA GLY A 59 -1.30 11.10 -10.76
C GLY A 59 -1.44 12.58 -10.37
N SER A 60 -0.36 13.36 -10.40
CA SER A 60 -0.41 14.81 -10.19
C SER A 60 0.01 15.56 -11.45
N ASP A 61 -0.94 16.28 -12.06
CA ASP A 61 -0.75 16.96 -13.36
C ASP A 61 0.20 18.18 -13.31
N ASN A 62 0.70 18.59 -12.13
CA ASN A 62 1.50 19.82 -11.96
C ASN A 62 2.61 19.73 -10.90
N SER A 63 3.10 18.53 -10.57
CA SER A 63 4.17 18.38 -9.57
C SER A 63 5.54 18.16 -10.20
N GLU A 64 6.55 18.78 -9.59
CA GLU A 64 7.96 18.43 -9.78
C GLU A 64 8.18 16.95 -9.49
N ILE A 65 8.77 16.21 -10.44
CA ILE A 65 9.08 14.78 -10.31
C ILE A 65 9.98 14.58 -9.08
N ILE A 66 9.48 13.84 -8.08
CA ILE A 66 10.25 13.45 -6.90
C ILE A 66 10.54 11.96 -7.02
N ILE A 67 11.81 11.63 -7.24
CA ILE A 67 12.33 10.26 -7.21
C ILE A 67 13.15 10.10 -5.91
N PRO A 68 12.68 9.32 -4.92
CA PRO A 68 13.33 9.25 -3.61
C PRO A 68 14.77 8.72 -3.67
N SER A 69 15.09 7.85 -4.61
CA SER A 69 16.46 7.34 -4.80
C SER A 69 17.49 8.42 -5.16
N LEU A 70 17.07 9.64 -5.51
CA LEU A 70 17.95 10.79 -5.69
C LEU A 70 18.29 11.52 -4.37
N TYR A 71 17.49 11.31 -3.32
CA TYR A 71 17.57 12.03 -2.04
C TYR A 71 17.94 11.14 -0.85
N TRP A 72 17.60 9.84 -0.92
CA TRP A 72 17.91 8.84 0.11
C TRP A 72 18.72 7.69 -0.49
N SER A 73 19.75 7.23 0.24
CA SER A 73 20.69 6.21 -0.26
C SER A 73 20.04 4.83 -0.43
N ASN A 74 18.97 4.57 0.32
CA ASN A 74 18.22 3.32 0.31
C ASN A 74 16.81 3.52 0.85
N ALA A 75 15.95 2.51 0.68
CA ALA A 75 14.58 2.54 1.16
C ALA A 75 14.46 2.69 2.69
N TYR A 76 15.41 2.16 3.48
CA TYR A 76 15.35 2.27 4.94
C TYR A 76 15.49 3.72 5.41
N GLU A 77 16.42 4.48 4.82
CA GLU A 77 16.58 5.92 5.09
C GLU A 77 15.33 6.70 4.68
N PHE A 78 14.78 6.41 3.50
CA PHE A 78 13.55 7.05 3.03
C PHE A 78 12.38 6.85 3.99
N PHE A 79 12.10 5.62 4.42
CA PHE A 79 11.02 5.33 5.36
C PHE A 79 11.35 5.70 6.81
N ALA A 80 12.60 6.02 7.14
CA ALA A 80 12.94 6.60 8.43
C ALA A 80 12.46 8.05 8.53
N ASP A 81 12.55 8.80 7.42
CA ASP A 81 12.18 10.22 7.34
C ASP A 81 10.72 10.43 6.93
N VAL A 82 10.24 9.64 5.97
CA VAL A 82 8.90 9.76 5.39
C VAL A 82 7.99 8.73 6.05
N LYS A 83 7.19 9.18 7.04
CA LYS A 83 6.24 8.35 7.77
C LYS A 83 4.86 9.00 7.86
N PRO A 84 3.78 8.20 7.87
CA PRO A 84 2.46 8.69 8.20
C PRO A 84 2.46 9.28 9.62
N PRO A 85 1.67 10.34 9.91
CA PRO A 85 1.67 10.99 11.22
C PRO A 85 1.48 10.04 12.40
N PHE A 86 0.62 9.03 12.25
CA PHE A 86 0.39 8.01 13.27
C PHE A 86 1.62 7.14 13.54
N PHE A 87 2.36 6.76 12.50
CA PHE A 87 3.57 5.94 12.59
C PHE A 87 4.85 6.75 12.82
N LYS A 88 4.76 8.05 13.11
CA LYS A 88 5.93 8.91 13.28
C LYS A 88 6.95 8.36 14.29
N THR A 89 6.49 7.72 15.36
CA THR A 89 7.36 7.12 16.39
C THR A 89 7.61 5.63 16.19
N TYR A 90 7.18 5.04 15.07
CA TYR A 90 7.30 3.62 14.81
C TYR A 90 8.61 3.32 14.08
N GLU A 91 9.20 2.17 14.40
CA GLU A 91 10.25 1.55 13.60
C GLU A 91 9.64 0.96 12.32
N VAL A 92 10.29 1.19 11.18
CA VAL A 92 9.91 0.56 9.92
C VAL A 92 10.84 -0.61 9.67
N ILE A 93 10.28 -1.82 9.63
CA ILE A 93 11.00 -3.02 9.23
C ILE A 93 10.66 -3.33 7.79
N ILE A 94 11.69 -3.47 6.95
CA ILE A 94 11.54 -3.94 5.58
C ILE A 94 11.96 -5.41 5.56
N THR A 95 11.10 -6.29 5.05
CA THR A 95 11.34 -7.74 5.06
C THR A 95 11.14 -8.36 3.69
N ASN A 96 12.00 -9.34 3.37
CA ASN A 96 11.86 -10.24 2.23
C ASN A 96 11.43 -11.66 2.66
N ASN A 97 11.11 -11.86 3.94
CA ASN A 97 10.68 -13.15 4.43
C ASN A 97 9.27 -13.45 3.88
N PRO A 98 9.10 -14.51 3.06
CA PRO A 98 7.81 -14.84 2.46
C PRO A 98 6.76 -15.29 3.48
N ASN A 99 7.18 -15.63 4.70
CA ASN A 99 6.29 -16.04 5.78
C ASN A 99 5.98 -14.92 6.77
N ALA A 100 6.53 -13.72 6.56
CA ALA A 100 6.23 -12.57 7.41
C ALA A 100 5.02 -11.83 6.85
N ASP A 101 4.08 -11.48 7.73
CA ASP A 101 3.03 -10.52 7.39
C ASP A 101 3.69 -9.14 7.18
N CYS A 102 3.59 -8.63 5.96
CA CYS A 102 4.10 -7.32 5.60
C CYS A 102 3.12 -6.60 4.67
N PHE A 103 3.10 -5.27 4.76
CA PHE A 103 2.25 -4.44 3.93
C PHE A 103 2.79 -4.35 2.50
N ASP A 104 1.90 -4.59 1.53
CA ASP A 104 2.11 -4.39 0.09
C ASP A 104 0.80 -3.92 -0.56
N THR A 105 0.90 -3.12 -1.62
CA THR A 105 -0.24 -2.54 -2.34
C THR A 105 -1.12 -3.60 -3.00
N ALA A 106 -0.54 -4.74 -3.39
CA ALA A 106 -1.27 -5.84 -4.00
C ALA A 106 -2.36 -6.42 -3.07
N GLN A 107 -2.11 -6.49 -1.76
CA GLN A 107 -3.01 -7.17 -0.81
C GLN A 107 -4.32 -6.39 -0.58
N TYR A 108 -4.31 -5.06 -0.74
CA TYR A 108 -5.51 -4.23 -0.61
C TYR A 108 -6.47 -4.39 -1.81
N MET A 109 -5.96 -4.78 -2.99
CA MET A 109 -6.75 -4.96 -4.22
C MET A 109 -7.46 -6.33 -4.30
N PHE A 110 -7.06 -7.33 -3.52
CA PHE A 110 -7.66 -8.68 -3.59
C PHE A 110 -8.97 -8.85 -2.81
N ASN A 111 -9.25 -7.99 -1.81
CA ASN A 111 -10.50 -8.11 -1.03
C ASN A 111 -11.75 -7.73 -1.83
N VAL A 112 -11.60 -6.96 -2.91
CA VAL A 112 -12.75 -6.56 -3.75
C VAL A 112 -13.13 -7.63 -4.80
N THR A 113 -12.20 -8.51 -5.19
CA THR A 113 -12.46 -9.53 -6.22
C THR A 113 -12.98 -10.85 -5.64
N GLY A 114 -12.60 -11.22 -4.41
CA GLY A 114 -13.07 -12.45 -3.76
C GLY A 114 -14.59 -12.50 -3.55
N PHE A 115 -15.21 -11.35 -3.22
CA PHE A 115 -16.67 -11.27 -3.03
C PHE A 115 -17.45 -11.50 -4.32
N LEU A 116 -16.89 -11.14 -5.47
CA LEU A 116 -17.55 -11.24 -6.78
C LEU A 116 -17.53 -12.68 -7.32
N VAL A 117 -16.44 -13.41 -7.09
CA VAL A 117 -16.31 -14.83 -7.47
C VAL A 117 -17.25 -15.71 -6.66
N LEU A 118 -17.43 -15.43 -5.36
CA LEU A 118 -18.33 -16.19 -4.49
C LEU A 118 -19.81 -15.96 -4.85
N LEU A 119 -20.17 -14.74 -5.24
CA LEU A 119 -21.52 -14.41 -5.71
C LEU A 119 -21.85 -15.05 -7.06
N LEU A 120 -20.88 -15.09 -7.99
CA LEU A 120 -21.02 -15.78 -9.27
C LEU A 120 -21.13 -17.30 -9.10
N ALA A 121 -20.35 -17.88 -8.19
CA ALA A 121 -20.45 -19.31 -7.87
C ALA A 121 -21.81 -19.69 -7.27
N LEU A 122 -22.35 -18.85 -6.37
CA LEU A 122 -23.69 -19.05 -5.80
C LEU A 122 -24.79 -18.95 -6.87
N LEU A 123 -24.71 -17.97 -7.78
CA LEU A 123 -25.70 -17.82 -8.85
C LEU A 123 -25.69 -19.00 -9.85
N LEU A 124 -24.53 -19.59 -10.13
CA LEU A 124 -24.40 -20.76 -11.00
C LEU A 124 -24.84 -22.08 -10.33
N SER A 125 -24.90 -22.13 -9.00
CA SER A 125 -25.36 -23.31 -8.25
C SER A 125 -26.88 -23.40 -8.05
N ILE A 126 -27.63 -22.38 -8.49
CA ILE A 126 -29.10 -22.28 -8.36
C ILE A 126 -29.81 -22.61 -9.70
N GLN A 127 -29.07 -22.91 -10.78
CA GLN A 127 -29.63 -23.40 -12.05
C GLN A 127 -29.52 -24.91 -12.20
#